data_AF-A0A931EHA3-F1
#
_entry.id   AF-A0A931EHA3-F1
#
_cell.length_a   1.000
_cell.length_b   1.000
_cell.length_c   1.000
_cell.angle_alpha   90.00
_cell.angle_beta   90.00
_cell.angle_gamma   90.00
#
_symmetry.space_group_name_H-M   'P 1'
#
loop_
_entity.id
_entity.type
_entity.pdbx_description
1 polymer ?
#
loop_
_entity_poly.entity_id
_entity_poly.type
_entity_poly.pdbx_seq_one_letter_code
_entity_poly.pdbx_strand_id
1 'polypeptide(L)'
;MRRSILKCASLLAIFAALVAGCQRRPLPEASSQAARFYVQRCGVCHAAYDPRAMTAAMWDAQVTAMEPRMAAQGTPLSADDRKTILEYLTRNAGQ
;
A
#
# COMPACT_ATOMS: atom_id res chain seq x y z
N MET A 1 -30.10 8.70 36.69
CA MET A 1 -28.97 9.27 35.91
C MET A 1 -27.82 8.29 35.63
N ARG A 2 -27.28 7.57 36.62
CA ARG A 2 -26.07 6.72 36.50
C ARG A 2 -26.12 5.60 35.43
N ARG A 3 -27.30 5.02 35.16
CA ARG A 3 -27.50 3.96 34.15
C ARG A 3 -27.47 4.46 32.70
N SER A 4 -27.83 5.73 32.45
CA SER A 4 -27.77 6.33 31.11
C SER A 4 -26.33 6.63 30.69
N ILE A 5 -25.49 7.02 31.66
CA ILE A 5 -24.08 7.32 31.45
C ILE A 5 -23.29 6.05 31.09
N LEU A 6 -23.59 4.91 31.73
CA LEU A 6 -22.98 3.62 31.39
C LEU A 6 -23.32 3.17 29.95
N LYS A 7 -24.57 3.35 29.50
CA LYS A 7 -24.99 2.98 28.14
C LYS A 7 -24.28 3.82 27.06
N CYS A 8 -24.12 5.13 27.29
CA CYS A 8 -23.37 6.00 26.38
C CYS A 8 -21.88 5.65 26.32
N ALA A 9 -21.26 5.32 27.46
CA ALA A 9 -19.85 4.93 27.52
C ALA A 9 -19.58 3.61 26.77
N SER A 10 -20.47 2.63 26.88
CA SER A 10 -20.36 1.36 26.16
C SER A 10 -20.54 1.52 24.65
N LEU A 11 -21.46 2.38 24.20
CA LEU A 11 -21.65 2.68 22.78
C LEU A 11 -20.45 3.42 22.17
N LEU A 12 -19.84 4.35 22.93
CA LEU A 12 -18.63 5.06 22.49
C LEU A 12 -17.42 4.11 22.34
N ALA A 13 -17.24 3.17 23.27
CA ALA A 13 -16.13 2.23 23.23
C ALA A 13 -16.22 1.26 22.05
N ILE A 14 -17.42 0.75 21.75
CA ILE A 14 -17.68 -0.10 20.58
C ILE A 14 -17.43 0.68 19.29
N PHE A 15 -17.90 1.93 19.21
CA PHE A 15 -17.65 2.78 18.05
C PHE A 15 -16.17 3.08 17.83
N ALA A 16 -15.41 3.38 18.89
CA ALA A 16 -13.97 3.64 18.80
C ALA A 16 -13.17 2.40 18.31
N ALA A 17 -13.54 1.20 18.76
CA ALA A 17 -12.92 -0.05 18.32
C ALA A 17 -13.17 -0.34 16.83
N LEU A 18 -14.39 -0.03 16.33
CA LEU A 18 -14.73 -0.19 14.91
C LEU A 18 -13.92 0.76 14.01
N VAL A 19 -13.64 1.99 14.47
CA VAL A 19 -12.84 2.96 13.69
C VAL A 19 -11.36 2.58 13.65
N ALA A 20 -10.81 1.99 14.72
CA ALA A 20 -9.41 1.57 14.76
C ALA A 20 -9.09 0.42 13.78
N GLY A 21 -10.03 -0.51 13.57
CA GLY A 21 -9.84 -1.66 12.68
C GLY A 21 -9.71 -1.32 11.19
N CYS A 22 -10.07 -0.10 10.77
CA CYS A 22 -10.00 0.34 9.37
C CYS A 22 -8.74 1.16 9.03
N GLN A 23 -7.81 1.35 9.97
CA GLN A 23 -6.62 2.17 9.72
C GLN A 23 -5.64 1.43 8.80
N ARG A 24 -5.73 1.70 7.49
CA ARG A 24 -4.70 1.30 6.53
C ARG A 24 -3.39 2.00 6.90
N ARG A 25 -2.35 1.21 7.16
CA ARG A 25 -1.00 1.74 7.36
C ARG A 25 -0.57 2.50 6.10
N PRO A 26 -0.02 3.73 6.23
CA PRO A 26 0.50 4.43 5.07
C PRO A 26 1.66 3.66 4.43
N LEU A 27 1.86 3.86 3.13
CA LEU A 27 3.05 3.38 2.45
C LEU A 27 4.32 3.91 3.16
N PRO A 28 5.40 3.13 3.20
CA PRO A 28 6.67 3.63 3.69
C PRO A 28 7.10 4.86 2.88
N GLU A 29 7.76 5.83 3.52
CA GLU A 29 8.17 7.08 2.86
C GLU A 29 7.03 7.78 2.09
N ALA A 30 5.77 7.75 2.56
CA ALA A 30 4.60 8.20 1.79
C ALA A 30 4.68 9.63 1.19
N SER A 31 5.46 10.53 1.81
CA SER A 31 5.69 11.89 1.31
C SER A 31 6.86 12.00 0.33
N SER A 32 7.56 10.92 0.01
CA SER A 32 8.69 10.92 -0.93
C SER A 32 8.23 10.92 -2.38
N GLN A 33 9.10 11.40 -3.27
CA GLN A 33 8.86 11.34 -4.71
C GLN A 33 8.78 9.89 -5.20
N ALA A 34 9.59 8.99 -4.63
CA ALA A 34 9.61 7.58 -4.98
C ALA A 34 8.29 6.88 -4.65
N ALA A 35 7.71 7.15 -3.47
CA ALA A 35 6.41 6.60 -3.09
C ALA A 35 5.28 7.09 -4.01
N ARG A 36 5.28 8.39 -4.35
CA ARG A 36 4.31 8.95 -5.31
C ARG A 36 4.46 8.34 -6.70
N PHE A 37 5.68 8.20 -7.18
CA PHE A 37 5.97 7.60 -8.49
C PHE A 37 5.52 6.13 -8.53
N TYR A 38 5.82 5.35 -7.50
CA TYR A 38 5.35 3.98 -7.36
C TYR A 38 3.81 3.88 -7.42
N VAL A 39 3.09 4.73 -6.67
CA VAL A 39 1.63 4.76 -6.70
C VAL A 39 1.10 5.18 -8.08
N GLN A 40 1.72 6.17 -8.72
CA GLN A 40 1.32 6.62 -10.05
C GLN A 40 1.51 5.53 -11.11
N ARG A 41 2.56 4.71 -11.00
CA ARG A 41 2.84 3.66 -11.98
C ARG A 41 2.10 2.35 -11.71
N CYS A 42 2.09 1.88 -10.47
CA CYS A 42 1.52 0.59 -10.09
C CYS A 42 0.08 0.68 -9.56
N GLY A 43 -0.42 1.88 -9.28
CA GLY A 43 -1.77 2.14 -8.78
C GLY A 43 -2.85 2.33 -9.85
N VAL A 44 -2.50 2.17 -11.13
CA VAL A 44 -3.41 2.47 -12.26
C VAL A 44 -4.57 1.46 -12.34
N CYS A 45 -4.28 0.17 -12.14
CA CYS A 45 -5.28 -0.90 -12.31
C CYS A 45 -5.92 -1.35 -10.99
N HIS A 46 -5.19 -1.24 -9.88
CA HIS A 46 -5.63 -1.59 -8.54
C HIS A 46 -4.85 -0.73 -7.53
N ALA A 47 -5.22 -0.76 -6.24
CA ALA A 47 -4.42 -0.08 -5.22
C ALA A 47 -2.97 -0.60 -5.23
N ALA A 48 -2.00 0.31 -5.15
CA ALA A 48 -0.60 -0.07 -5.05
C ALA A 48 -0.38 -0.87 -3.75
N TYR A 49 0.31 -2.00 -3.86
CA TYR A 49 0.54 -2.91 -2.75
C TYR A 49 1.55 -2.31 -1.75
N ASP A 50 1.44 -2.67 -0.47
CA ASP A 50 2.41 -2.25 0.54
C ASP A 50 3.77 -2.93 0.27
N PRO A 51 4.88 -2.19 0.09
CA PRO A 51 6.22 -2.76 -0.09
C PRO A 51 6.61 -3.80 0.97
N ARG A 52 6.07 -3.68 2.19
CA ARG A 52 6.35 -4.64 3.28
C ARG A 52 5.70 -6.00 3.12
N ALA A 53 4.82 -6.19 2.13
CA ALA A 53 4.08 -7.43 1.92
C ALA A 53 4.94 -8.57 1.33
N MET A 54 6.09 -8.25 0.74
CA MET A 54 6.96 -9.19 0.06
C MET A 54 8.43 -8.85 0.30
N THR A 55 9.31 -9.86 0.19
CA THR A 55 10.77 -9.65 0.22
C THR A 55 11.24 -8.97 -1.06
N ALA A 56 12.46 -8.44 -1.07
CA ALA A 56 13.03 -7.80 -2.25
C ALA A 56 13.07 -8.74 -3.48
N ALA A 57 13.45 -10.00 -3.29
CA ALA A 57 13.48 -11.00 -4.37
C ALA A 57 12.08 -11.30 -4.92
N MET A 58 11.07 -11.35 -4.04
CA MET A 58 9.67 -11.51 -4.47
C MET A 58 9.18 -10.29 -5.25
N TRP A 59 9.60 -9.07 -4.91
CA TRP A 59 9.25 -7.88 -5.67
C TRP A 59 9.84 -7.87 -7.08
N ASP A 60 11.10 -8.28 -7.26
CA ASP A 60 11.68 -8.40 -8.60
C ASP A 60 10.90 -9.41 -9.46
N ALA A 61 10.56 -10.57 -8.91
CA ALA A 61 9.73 -11.56 -9.59
C ALA A 61 8.33 -11.02 -9.91
N GLN A 62 7.71 -10.30 -8.97
CA GLN A 62 6.36 -9.76 -9.13
C GLN A 62 6.29 -8.66 -10.19
N VAL A 63 7.24 -7.72 -10.19
CA VAL A 63 7.31 -6.65 -11.20
C VAL A 63 7.52 -7.25 -12.58
N THR A 64 8.44 -8.20 -12.71
CA THR A 64 8.68 -8.93 -13.96
C THR A 64 7.41 -9.64 -14.46
N ALA A 65 6.64 -10.27 -13.56
CA ALA A 65 5.38 -10.90 -13.93
C ALA A 65 4.31 -9.87 -14.34
N MET A 66 4.33 -8.65 -13.81
CA MET A 66 3.34 -7.61 -14.09
C MET A 66 3.59 -6.88 -15.41
N GLU A 67 4.83 -6.74 -15.87
CA GLU A 67 5.19 -6.05 -17.11
C GLU A 67 4.32 -6.43 -18.33
N PRO A 68 4.13 -7.71 -18.69
CA PRO A 68 3.27 -8.06 -19.83
C PRO A 68 1.80 -7.67 -19.61
N ARG A 69 1.32 -7.69 -18.36
CA ARG A 69 -0.06 -7.27 -18.01
C ARG A 69 -0.22 -5.76 -18.11
N MET A 70 0.78 -5.00 -17.65
CA MET A 70 0.82 -3.55 -17.78
C MET A 70 0.87 -3.13 -19.25
N ALA A 71 1.68 -3.81 -20.07
CA ALA A 71 1.73 -3.58 -21.50
C ALA A 71 0.38 -3.87 -22.19
N ALA A 72 -0.28 -4.98 -21.85
CA ALA A 72 -1.61 -5.32 -22.36
C ALA A 72 -2.70 -4.30 -21.98
N GLN A 73 -2.51 -3.58 -20.86
CA GLN A 73 -3.38 -2.48 -20.43
C GLN A 73 -2.93 -1.10 -20.94
N GLY A 74 -2.01 -1.05 -21.91
CA GLY A 74 -1.54 0.20 -22.52
C GLY A 74 -0.67 1.07 -21.61
N THR A 75 -0.10 0.49 -20.55
CA THR A 75 0.76 1.20 -19.58
C THR A 75 2.14 0.55 -19.43
N PRO A 76 2.86 0.25 -20.54
CA PRO A 76 4.13 -0.46 -20.50
C PRO A 76 5.13 0.22 -19.56
N LEU A 77 5.96 -0.59 -18.91
CA LEU A 77 6.97 -0.11 -17.98
C LEU A 77 8.29 0.07 -18.72
N SER A 78 8.86 1.29 -18.67
CA SER A 78 10.20 1.54 -19.22
C SER A 78 11.26 0.89 -18.32
N ALA A 79 12.47 0.66 -18.84
CA ALA A 79 13.57 0.12 -18.05
C ALA A 79 13.95 1.04 -16.86
N ASP A 80 13.89 2.36 -17.06
CA ASP A 80 14.17 3.35 -16.01
C ASP A 80 13.06 3.37 -14.95
N ASP A 81 11.79 3.35 -15.36
CA ASP A 81 10.65 3.26 -14.45
C ASP A 81 10.76 1.97 -13.61
N ARG A 82 11.08 0.84 -14.26
CA ARG A 82 11.26 -0.46 -13.61
C ARG A 82 12.34 -0.38 -12.54
N LYS A 83 13.48 0.22 -12.86
CA LYS A 83 14.59 0.41 -11.92
C LYS A 83 14.15 1.27 -10.73
N THR A 84 13.55 2.44 -10.97
CA THR A 84 13.09 3.34 -9.89
C THR A 84 12.05 2.67 -8.98
N ILE A 85 11.12 1.90 -9.55
CA ILE A 85 10.12 1.16 -8.79
C ILE A 85 10.78 0.07 -7.93
N LEU A 86 11.69 -0.72 -8.51
CA LEU A 86 12.37 -1.78 -7.77
C LEU A 86 13.29 -1.24 -6.67
N GLU A 87 13.95 -0.11 -6.88
CA GLU A 87 14.74 0.55 -5.83
C GLU A 87 13.87 0.95 -4.63
N TYR A 88 12.69 1.52 -4.88
CA TYR A 88 11.75 1.87 -3.82
C TYR A 88 11.18 0.64 -3.11
N LEU A 89 10.74 -0.36 -3.87
CA LEU A 89 10.18 -1.61 -3.33
C LEU A 89 11.21 -2.37 -2.50
N THR A 90 12.44 -2.51 -3.00
CA THR A 90 13.52 -3.25 -2.35
C THR A 90 13.96 -2.60 -1.04
N ARG A 91 14.16 -1.28 -1.01
CA ARG A 91 14.56 -0.57 0.21
C ARG A 91 13.50 -0.62 1.31
N ASN A 92 12.24 -0.81 0.93
CA ASN A 92 11.09 -0.83 1.82
C ASN A 92 10.45 -2.22 1.96
N ALA A 93 11.12 -3.26 1.47
CA ALA A 93 10.62 -4.61 1.45
C ALA A 93 10.39 -5.18 2.86
N GLY A 94 9.56 -6.22 2.93
CA GLY A 94 9.49 -7.07 4.11
C GLY A 94 10.82 -7.82 4.32
N GLN A 95 11.00 -8.35 5.53
CA GLN A 95 12.13 -9.24 5.86
C GLN A 95 11.99 -10.59 5.18
#